data_AF-A0A848VKM2-F1
#
_entry.id   AF-A0A848VKM2-F1
#
_cell.length_a   1.000
_cell.length_b   1.000
_cell.length_c   1.000
_cell.angle_alpha   90.00
_cell.angle_beta   90.00
_cell.angle_gamma   90.00
#
_symmetry.space_group_name_H-M   'P 1'
#
loop_
_entity.id
_entity.type
_entity.pdbx_description
1 polymer ?
#
loop_
_entity_poly.entity_id
_entity_poly.type
_entity_poly.pdbx_seq_one_letter_code
_entity_poly.pdbx_strand_id
1 'polypeptide(L)'
;MPQHKSAAKRVRQTEKKRASNRLHRSRMRTMMKNLRSTESKDEAGSLLNDVKAYLDRLASKRIIHKNKAANYKSELERHVNAL
;
A
#
# COMPACT_ATOMS: atom_id res chain seq x y z
N MET A 1 22.53 7.40 -21.32
CA MET A 1 22.29 6.01 -21.76
C MET A 1 23.18 5.06 -20.97
N PRO A 2 22.75 3.82 -20.69
CA PRO A 2 23.61 2.85 -20.03
C PRO A 2 24.81 2.51 -20.93
N GLN A 3 26.03 2.67 -20.41
CA GLN A 3 27.27 2.40 -21.14
C GLN A 3 27.65 0.90 -21.11
N HIS A 4 27.18 0.15 -20.10
CA HIS A 4 27.44 -1.28 -19.95
C HIS A 4 26.17 -2.13 -20.12
N LYS A 5 26.31 -3.36 -20.63
CA LYS A 5 25.20 -4.32 -20.82
C LYS A 5 24.45 -4.62 -19.51
N SER A 6 25.18 -4.70 -18.40
CA SER A 6 24.62 -4.90 -17.06
C SER A 6 23.71 -3.73 -16.63
N ALA A 7 24.14 -2.49 -16.90
CA ALA A 7 23.35 -1.29 -16.61
C ALA A 7 22.07 -1.25 -17.45
N ALA A 8 22.14 -1.55 -18.75
CA ALA A 8 20.96 -1.62 -19.62
C ALA A 8 19.94 -2.67 -19.14
N LYS A 9 20.42 -3.82 -18.63
CA LYS A 9 19.56 -4.83 -17.99
C LYS A 9 18.89 -4.29 -16.72
N ARG A 10 19.61 -3.55 -15.88
CA ARG A 10 19.06 -2.97 -14.64
C ARG A 10 17.98 -1.92 -14.91
N VAL A 11 18.13 -1.09 -15.94
CA VAL A 11 17.11 -0.10 -16.34
C VAL A 11 15.79 -0.80 -16.69
N ARG A 12 15.82 -1.77 -17.61
CA ARG A 12 14.63 -2.56 -18.01
C ARG A 12 13.95 -3.24 -16.82
N GLN A 13 14.73 -3.84 -15.91
CA GLN A 13 14.19 -4.48 -14.71
C GLN A 13 13.54 -3.47 -13.76
N THR A 14 14.17 -2.31 -13.59
CA THR A 14 13.70 -1.24 -12.70
C THR A 14 12.39 -0.65 -13.21
N GLU A 15 12.25 -0.43 -14.51
CA GLU A 15 11.01 0.07 -15.12
C GLU A 15 9.83 -0.87 -14.86
N LYS A 16 10.00 -2.17 -15.09
CA LYS A 16 8.97 -3.19 -14.81
C LYS A 16 8.57 -3.19 -13.33
N LYS A 17 9.55 -3.18 -12.42
CA LYS A 17 9.31 -3.13 -10.97
C LYS A 17 8.62 -1.82 -10.55
N ARG A 18 9.04 -0.69 -11.12
CA ARG A 18 8.47 0.64 -10.84
C ARG A 18 7.00 0.68 -11.24
N ALA A 19 6.65 0.18 -12.42
CA ALA A 19 5.27 0.14 -12.89
C ALA A 19 4.36 -0.68 -11.95
N SER A 20 4.76 -1.90 -11.59
CA SER A 20 4.01 -2.76 -10.66
C SER A 20 3.89 -2.13 -9.25
N ASN A 21 4.99 -1.64 -8.69
CA ASN A 21 4.97 -1.02 -7.36
C ASN A 21 4.13 0.26 -7.32
N ARG A 22 4.11 1.03 -8.42
CA ARG A 22 3.26 2.23 -8.55
C ARG A 22 1.78 1.85 -8.46
N LEU A 23 1.35 0.82 -9.18
CA LEU A 23 -0.02 0.32 -9.13
C LEU A 23 -0.41 -0.10 -7.71
N HIS A 24 0.42 -0.91 -7.06
CA HIS A 24 0.16 -1.38 -5.69
C HIS A 24 0.02 -0.23 -4.68
N ARG A 25 0.91 0.78 -4.75
CA ARG A 25 0.85 1.97 -3.89
C ARG A 25 -0.33 2.88 -4.22
N SER A 26 -0.77 2.94 -5.48
CA SER A 26 -1.96 3.68 -5.87
C SER A 26 -3.20 3.03 -5.25
N ARG A 27 -3.37 1.72 -5.45
CA ARG A 27 -4.47 0.95 -4.87
C ARG A 27 -4.53 1.05 -3.35
N MET A 28 -3.38 0.95 -2.68
CA MET A 28 -3.28 1.14 -1.21
C MET A 28 -3.84 2.51 -0.79
N ARG A 29 -3.43 3.58 -1.48
CA ARG A 29 -3.91 4.94 -1.19
C ARG A 29 -5.39 5.10 -1.45
N THR A 30 -5.92 4.53 -2.53
CA THR A 30 -7.36 4.55 -2.83
C THR A 30 -8.17 3.85 -1.74
N MET A 31 -7.76 2.64 -1.32
CA MET A 31 -8.47 1.92 -0.26
C MET A 31 -8.47 2.68 1.07
N MET A 32 -7.33 3.28 1.44
CA MET A 32 -7.24 4.12 2.64
C MET A 32 -8.10 5.38 2.54
N LYS A 33 -8.19 6.00 1.35
CA LYS A 33 -9.07 7.16 1.12
C LYS A 33 -10.53 6.77 1.28
N ASN A 34 -10.95 5.67 0.68
CA ASN A 34 -12.34 5.20 0.77
C ASN A 34 -12.75 4.92 2.22
N LEU A 35 -11.88 4.25 3.00
CA LEU A 35 -12.13 4.00 4.42
C LEU A 35 -12.30 5.32 5.21
N ARG A 36 -11.47 6.33 4.94
CA ARG A 36 -11.56 7.66 5.58
C ARG A 36 -12.78 8.48 5.16
N SER A 37 -13.42 8.13 4.05
CA SER A 37 -14.62 8.80 3.56
C SER A 37 -15.91 8.08 3.96
N THR A 38 -15.82 6.95 4.66
CA THR A 38 -16.98 6.18 5.10
C THR A 38 -17.42 6.69 6.47
N GLU A 39 -18.72 6.98 6.63
CA GLU A 39 -19.31 7.49 7.87
C GLU A 39 -20.02 6.40 8.69
N SER A 40 -20.36 5.26 8.06
CA SER A 40 -20.99 4.13 8.71
C SER A 40 -19.97 3.22 9.41
N LYS A 41 -20.17 2.98 10.71
CA LYS A 41 -19.26 2.19 11.55
C LYS A 41 -19.19 0.71 11.15
N ASP A 42 -20.31 0.12 10.76
CA ASP A 42 -20.38 -1.29 10.37
C ASP A 42 -19.66 -1.55 9.03
N GLU A 43 -19.83 -0.64 8.08
CA GLU A 43 -19.14 -0.70 6.78
C GLU A 43 -17.65 -0.43 6.94
N ALA A 44 -17.28 0.53 7.79
CA ALA A 44 -15.89 0.85 8.11
C ALA A 44 -15.15 -0.33 8.75
N GLY A 45 -15.82 -1.11 9.62
CA GLY A 45 -15.23 -2.31 10.23
C GLY A 45 -14.85 -3.38 9.21
N SER A 46 -15.73 -3.64 8.24
CA SER A 46 -15.47 -4.61 7.15
C SER A 46 -14.34 -4.14 6.23
N LEU A 47 -14.39 -2.87 5.79
CA LEU A 47 -13.36 -2.26 4.95
C LEU A 47 -12.00 -2.22 5.63
N LEU A 48 -11.96 -2.00 6.95
CA LEU A 48 -10.73 -1.98 7.73
C LEU A 48 -9.99 -3.31 7.67
N ASN A 49 -10.70 -4.44 7.75
CA ASN A 49 -10.09 -5.77 7.67
C ASN A 49 -9.44 -6.02 6.30
N ASP A 50 -10.12 -5.62 5.22
CA ASP A 50 -9.58 -5.71 3.86
C ASP A 50 -8.34 -4.84 3.67
N VAL A 51 -8.37 -3.60 4.20
CA VAL A 51 -7.23 -2.68 4.15
C VAL A 51 -6.04 -3.23 4.93
N LYS A 52 -6.26 -3.77 6.13
CA LYS A 52 -5.21 -4.40 6.95
C LYS A 52 -4.56 -5.57 6.22
N ALA A 53 -5.37 -6.48 5.67
CA ALA A 53 -4.87 -7.62 4.89
C ALA A 53 -4.04 -7.18 3.68
N TYR A 54 -4.46 -6.11 2.99
CA TYR A 54 -3.73 -5.58 1.85
C TYR A 54 -2.40 -4.92 2.27
N LEU A 55 -2.38 -4.15 3.37
CA LEU A 55 -1.16 -3.53 3.91
C LEU A 55 -0.12 -4.59 4.29
N ASP A 56 -0.54 -5.65 4.97
CA ASP A 56 0.37 -6.73 5.38
C ASP A 56 0.93 -7.50 4.19
N ARG A 57 0.13 -7.69 3.13
CA ARG A 57 0.60 -8.25 1.85
C ARG A 57 1.62 -7.37 1.14
N LEU A 58 1.50 -6.04 1.24
CA LEU A 58 2.50 -5.13 0.67
C LEU A 58 3.79 -5.07 1.49
N ALA A 59 3.68 -5.23 2.82
CA ALA A 59 4.82 -5.30 3.71
C ALA A 59 5.64 -6.59 3.48
N SER A 60 4.97 -7.74 3.31
CA SER A 60 5.65 -9.01 3.03
C SER A 60 6.39 -8.99 1.68
N LYS A 61 5.81 -8.32 0.66
CA LYS A 61 6.45 -8.06 -0.64
C LYS A 61 7.54 -6.97 -0.61
N ARG A 62 7.82 -6.37 0.55
CA ARG A 62 8.77 -5.25 0.74
C ARG A 62 8.49 -4.03 -0.16
N ILE A 63 7.23 -3.83 -0.55
CA ILE A 63 6.81 -2.64 -1.33
C ILE A 63 6.68 -1.43 -0.40
N ILE A 64 6.27 -1.69 0.84
CA ILE A 64 6.25 -0.76 1.99
C ILE A 64 7.04 -1.39 3.15
N HIS A 65 7.59 -0.55 4.03
CA HIS A 65 8.29 -1.03 5.21
C HIS A 65 7.28 -1.54 6.27
N LYS A 66 7.65 -2.56 7.05
CA LYS A 66 6.80 -3.13 8.11
C LYS A 66 6.31 -2.07 9.12
N ASN A 67 7.19 -1.15 9.53
CA ASN A 67 6.82 -0.06 10.43
C ASN A 67 5.81 0.89 9.80
N LYS A 68 5.93 1.13 8.49
CA LYS A 68 4.97 1.99 7.77
C LYS A 68 3.60 1.34 7.67
N ALA A 69 3.55 0.02 7.44
CA ALA A 69 2.30 -0.73 7.50
C ALA A 69 1.68 -0.69 8.90
N ALA A 70 2.48 -0.89 9.95
CA ALA A 70 2.03 -0.82 11.35
C ALA A 70 1.47 0.56 11.71
N ASN A 71 2.15 1.65 11.32
CA ASN A 71 1.69 3.01 11.54
C ASN A 71 0.32 3.25 10.89
N TYR A 72 0.17 2.84 9.61
CA TYR A 72 -1.12 2.97 8.93
C TYR A 72 -2.23 2.15 9.57
N LYS A 73 -1.95 0.92 10.04
CA LYS A 73 -2.94 0.13 10.77
C LYS A 73 -3.41 0.84 12.04
N SER A 74 -2.46 1.37 12.84
CA SER A 74 -2.78 2.09 14.07
C SER A 74 -3.58 3.38 13.82
N GLU A 75 -3.21 4.17 12.81
CA GLU A 75 -3.94 5.39 12.44
C GLU A 75 -5.38 5.09 12.00
N LEU A 76 -5.58 4.06 11.18
CA LEU A 76 -6.89 3.70 10.67
C LEU A 76 -7.79 3.09 11.76
N GLU A 77 -7.23 2.28 12.66
CA GLU A 77 -7.96 1.77 13.82
C GLU A 77 -8.45 2.91 14.72
N ARG A 78 -7.58 3.89 15.01
CA ARG A 78 -7.99 5.08 15.79
C ARG A 78 -9.11 5.85 15.12
N HIS A 79 -9.06 5.99 13.80
CA HIS A 79 -10.09 6.68 13.04
C HIS A 79 -11.44 5.95 13.09
N VAL A 80 -11.46 4.63 12.86
CA VAL A 80 -12.69 3.83 12.91
C VAL A 80 -13.25 3.73 14.33
N ASN A 81 -12.39 3.71 15.35
CA ASN A 81 -12.84 3.72 16.75
C ASN A 81 -13.46 5.06 17.17
N ALA A 82 -13.07 6.16 16.52
CA ALA A 82 -13.58 7.51 16.78
C ALA A 82 -14.85 7.85 15.98
N LEU A 83 -15.21 7.03 14.98
CA LEU A 83 -16.50 7.02 14.30
C LEU A 83 -17.54 6.28 15.15
#